data_AF-A0A940AMV5-F1
#
_entry.id   AF-A0A940AMV5-F1
#
_cell.length_a   1.000
_cell.length_b   1.000
_cell.length_c   1.000
_cell.angle_alpha   90.00
_cell.angle_beta   90.00
_cell.angle_gamma   90.00
#
_symmetry.space_group_name_H-M   'P 1'
#
loop_
_entity.id
_entity.type
_entity.pdbx_description
1 polymer ?
#
loop_
_entity_poly.entity_id
_entity_poly.type
_entity_poly.pdbx_seq_one_letter_code
_entity_poly.pdbx_strand_id
1 'polypeptide(L)'
;MAGFMERFQENLKNIRDLNNKTPKPSDGIRDAFISELTQFYDNGTEPPHASQDMRYFLHQHEKRLAEKGVRIRRQFSIAPDGVRHTVSKSRPPYTADLSFIECDNITQYFEASSQKKLKKKKTCSIFYANILNRPDVQDAEYICPNCGHRATLAIFGNGCPMCGTRFQMKQIFPCVANFYLLDQVVKRNAMNWLIKTAVILAVILAISMGSYTAYSMWSDVSSPLLAVGIGVGAALLYGFIGFIVIYLTLSIFSAIFIMAHLTSQAITTADVASASLTKNALSKAMERFDPEFSYELFEGKVMSLFRAIAFSEDRTNMSIYRGDPNIEDFDNLIDIDYRGAMKYLNMHIQDNNNLVLLVRLYLFTTYYKNGKVVTKKEDFNITLVKKLTAQENYGFSIHAVNCKTCAASFDAMHVLQCPTCGTPYHLEEEDWVVYGLKR
;
A
#
# COMPACT_ATOMS: atom_id res chain seq x y z
N MET A 1 -8.60 -33.71 -21.36
CA MET A 1 -9.68 -32.69 -21.24
C MET A 1 -10.28 -32.61 -19.83
N ALA A 2 -10.46 -33.73 -19.12
CA ALA A 2 -11.06 -33.73 -17.76
C ALA A 2 -10.35 -32.81 -16.76
N GLY A 3 -9.02 -32.86 -16.65
CA GLY A 3 -8.26 -32.01 -15.71
C GLY A 3 -8.24 -30.50 -16.04
N PHE A 4 -8.56 -30.12 -17.28
CA PHE A 4 -8.73 -28.70 -17.65
C PHE A 4 -10.11 -28.20 -17.20
N MET A 5 -11.16 -29.01 -17.37
CA MET A 5 -12.50 -28.69 -16.91
C MET A 5 -12.59 -28.64 -15.38
N GLU A 6 -11.90 -29.52 -14.66
CA GLU A 6 -11.78 -29.43 -13.20
C GLU A 6 -11.10 -28.15 -12.73
N ARG A 7 -9.93 -27.80 -13.29
CA ARG A 7 -9.25 -26.53 -12.96
C ARG A 7 -10.08 -25.31 -13.34
N PHE A 8 -10.83 -25.38 -14.44
CA PHE A 8 -11.70 -24.29 -14.86
C PHE A 8 -12.92 -24.14 -13.95
N GLN A 9 -13.52 -25.26 -13.51
CA GLN A 9 -14.60 -25.26 -12.53
C GLN A 9 -14.12 -24.81 -11.15
N GLU A 10 -12.92 -25.19 -10.73
CA GLU A 10 -12.30 -24.74 -9.47
C GLU A 10 -12.00 -23.23 -9.51
N ASN A 11 -11.48 -22.72 -10.63
CA ASN A 11 -11.31 -21.28 -10.87
C ASN A 11 -12.65 -20.54 -10.91
N LEU A 12 -13.69 -21.10 -11.55
CA LEU A 12 -15.03 -20.51 -11.58
C LEU A 12 -15.71 -20.54 -10.21
N LYS A 13 -15.44 -21.55 -9.39
CA LYS A 13 -15.92 -21.63 -8.01
C LYS A 13 -15.23 -20.58 -7.14
N ASN A 14 -13.91 -20.41 -7.28
CA ASN A 14 -13.16 -19.31 -6.66
C ASN A 14 -13.70 -17.93 -7.10
N ILE A 15 -14.09 -17.76 -8.38
CA ILE A 15 -14.72 -16.53 -8.91
C ILE A 15 -16.17 -16.35 -8.40
N ARG A 16 -16.92 -17.44 -8.18
CA ARG A 16 -18.25 -17.39 -7.55
C ARG A 16 -18.17 -17.06 -6.06
N ASP A 17 -17.19 -17.60 -5.36
CA ASP A 17 -16.96 -17.33 -3.94
C ASP A 17 -16.41 -15.91 -3.73
N LEU A 18 -15.72 -15.32 -4.73
CA LEU A 18 -15.43 -13.88 -4.81
C LEU A 18 -16.70 -13.00 -4.83
N ASN A 19 -17.83 -13.52 -5.31
CA ASN A 19 -19.11 -12.81 -5.38
C ASN A 19 -20.06 -13.06 -4.19
N ASN A 20 -19.80 -14.07 -3.36
CA ASN A 20 -20.61 -14.36 -2.17
C ASN A 20 -20.17 -13.46 -0.99
N LYS A 21 -20.86 -12.33 -0.87
CA LYS A 21 -20.65 -11.30 0.16
C LYS A 21 -21.21 -11.74 1.52
N THR A 22 -20.45 -12.52 2.28
CA THR A 22 -20.51 -12.40 3.74
C THR A 22 -19.38 -11.48 4.18
N PRO A 23 -19.65 -10.27 4.72
CA PRO A 23 -18.61 -9.40 5.21
C PRO A 23 -17.81 -10.13 6.29
N LYS A 24 -16.48 -10.17 6.13
CA LYS A 24 -15.59 -10.79 7.12
C LYS A 24 -15.27 -9.76 8.21
N PRO A 25 -14.96 -10.17 9.46
CA PRO A 25 -14.53 -9.24 10.51
C PRO A 25 -13.34 -8.35 10.09
N SER A 26 -12.44 -8.88 9.27
CA SER A 26 -11.31 -8.15 8.69
C SER A 26 -11.71 -7.00 7.75
N ASP A 27 -12.89 -7.02 7.14
CA ASP A 27 -13.38 -5.90 6.34
C ASP A 27 -13.64 -4.67 7.23
N GLY A 28 -14.18 -4.87 8.43
CA GLY A 28 -14.42 -3.81 9.40
C GLY A 28 -13.12 -3.18 9.90
N ILE A 29 -12.10 -4.00 10.18
CA ILE A 29 -10.76 -3.54 10.58
C ILE A 29 -10.10 -2.72 9.47
N ARG A 30 -10.18 -3.18 8.21
CA ARG A 30 -9.67 -2.42 7.06
C ARG A 30 -10.33 -1.05 6.94
N ASP A 31 -11.66 -1.00 6.98
CA ASP A 31 -12.40 0.24 6.76
C ASP A 31 -12.19 1.25 7.90
N ALA A 32 -12.08 0.77 9.14
CA ALA A 32 -11.68 1.58 10.29
C ALA A 32 -10.25 2.12 10.12
N PHE A 33 -9.31 1.24 9.76
CA PHE A 33 -7.90 1.62 9.56
C PHE A 33 -7.68 2.69 8.48
N ILE A 34 -8.45 2.66 7.39
CA ILE A 34 -8.41 3.70 6.34
C ILE A 34 -8.77 5.09 6.92
N SER A 35 -9.79 5.13 7.76
CA SER A 35 -10.25 6.35 8.43
C SER A 35 -9.23 6.82 9.47
N GLU A 36 -8.67 5.89 10.25
CA GLU A 36 -7.62 6.15 11.24
C GLU A 36 -6.34 6.70 10.60
N LEU A 37 -5.91 6.16 9.46
CA LEU A 37 -4.78 6.70 8.70
C LEU A 37 -5.05 8.14 8.25
N THR A 38 -6.27 8.43 7.79
CA THR A 38 -6.64 9.81 7.41
C THR A 38 -6.56 10.74 8.62
N GLN A 39 -7.08 10.31 9.78
CA GLN A 39 -6.99 11.07 11.03
C GLN A 39 -5.53 11.30 11.44
N PHE A 40 -4.68 10.27 11.40
CA PHE A 40 -3.26 10.39 11.71
C PHE A 40 -2.59 11.50 10.89
N TYR A 41 -2.80 11.52 9.56
CA TYR A 41 -2.20 12.55 8.70
C TYR A 41 -2.87 13.93 8.81
N ASP A 42 -4.07 14.04 9.38
CA ASP A 42 -4.76 15.32 9.56
C ASP A 42 -4.49 15.96 10.93
N ASN A 43 -4.46 15.16 12.01
CA ASN A 43 -4.36 15.66 13.39
C ASN A 43 -3.37 14.90 14.30
N GLY A 44 -2.65 13.90 13.78
CA GLY A 44 -1.67 13.12 14.55
C GLY A 44 -2.25 12.04 15.46
N THR A 45 -3.56 11.74 15.37
CA THR A 45 -4.17 10.67 16.18
C THR A 45 -3.63 9.31 15.78
N GLU A 46 -3.09 8.56 16.73
CA GLU A 46 -2.45 7.26 16.48
C GLU A 46 -3.49 6.20 16.05
N PRO A 47 -3.25 5.45 14.95
CA PRO A 47 -4.18 4.42 14.50
C PRO A 47 -4.21 3.21 15.46
N PRO A 48 -5.34 2.91 16.12
CA PRO A 48 -5.43 1.78 17.05
C PRO A 48 -5.20 0.42 16.37
N HIS A 49 -5.64 0.25 15.11
CA HIS A 49 -5.48 -1.03 14.41
C HIS A 49 -4.10 -1.19 13.74
N ALA A 50 -3.22 -0.18 13.76
CA ALA A 50 -1.87 -0.33 13.24
C ALA A 50 -1.05 -1.29 14.11
N SER A 51 -0.19 -2.10 13.47
CA SER A 51 0.84 -2.84 14.19
C SER A 51 1.84 -1.91 14.88
N GLN A 52 2.61 -2.41 15.85
CA GLN A 52 3.65 -1.64 16.54
C GLN A 52 4.69 -1.11 15.55
N ASP A 53 5.16 -1.98 14.65
CA ASP A 53 6.07 -1.62 13.58
C ASP A 53 5.47 -0.56 12.63
N MET A 54 4.17 -0.65 12.34
CA MET A 54 3.48 0.34 11.51
C MET A 54 3.37 1.70 12.22
N ARG A 55 2.98 1.72 13.51
CA ARG A 55 2.93 2.94 14.33
C ARG A 55 4.30 3.60 14.40
N TYR A 56 5.33 2.82 14.66
CA TYR A 56 6.70 3.30 14.66
C TYR A 56 7.08 3.93 13.31
N PHE A 57 6.79 3.26 12.19
CA PHE A 57 7.02 3.83 10.86
C PHE A 57 6.27 5.15 10.67
N LEU A 58 5.00 5.23 11.07
CA LEU A 58 4.19 6.45 10.95
C LEU A 58 4.84 7.62 11.72
N HIS A 59 5.33 7.38 12.94
CA HIS A 59 6.05 8.38 13.73
C HIS A 59 7.42 8.74 13.14
N GLN A 60 8.20 7.78 12.64
CA GLN A 60 9.46 8.07 11.96
C GLN A 60 9.26 8.90 10.70
N HIS A 61 8.22 8.59 9.95
CA HIS A 61 7.84 9.35 8.76
C HIS A 61 7.41 10.78 9.12
N GLU A 62 6.59 10.96 10.16
CA GLU A 62 6.23 12.28 10.67
C GLU A 62 7.45 13.09 11.13
N LYS A 63 8.35 12.46 11.91
CA LYS A 63 9.61 13.07 12.36
C LYS A 63 10.47 13.51 11.18
N ARG A 64 10.66 12.63 10.19
CA ARG A 64 11.43 12.94 8.97
C ARG A 64 10.83 14.10 8.18
N LEU A 65 9.51 14.15 8.05
CA LEU A 65 8.82 15.25 7.39
C LEU A 65 9.04 16.58 8.12
N ALA A 66 8.93 16.57 9.46
CA ALA A 66 9.17 17.73 10.30
C ALA A 66 10.62 18.24 10.19
N GLU A 67 11.62 17.35 10.25
CA GLU A 67 13.05 17.68 10.06
C GLU A 67 13.32 18.34 8.70
N LYS A 68 12.60 17.91 7.66
CA LYS A 68 12.71 18.50 6.31
C LYS A 68 11.83 19.72 6.09
N GLY A 69 11.08 20.16 7.10
CA GLY A 69 10.16 21.29 6.99
C GLY A 69 9.02 21.05 5.99
N VAL A 70 8.60 19.80 5.81
CA VAL A 70 7.51 19.40 4.92
C VAL A 70 6.35 18.88 5.76
N ARG A 71 5.12 19.18 5.35
CA ARG A 71 3.90 18.56 5.89
C ARG A 71 3.23 17.74 4.80
N ILE A 72 2.70 16.58 5.18
CA ILE A 72 1.92 15.73 4.30
C ILE A 72 0.47 15.68 4.79
N ARG A 73 -0.48 15.69 3.86
CA ARG A 73 -1.87 15.33 4.11
C ARG A 73 -2.25 14.20 3.17
N ARG A 74 -2.69 13.06 3.72
CA ARG A 74 -3.20 11.91 2.98
C ARG A 74 -4.65 11.67 3.39
N GLN A 75 -5.56 11.76 2.42
CA GLN A 75 -6.98 11.52 2.65
C GLN A 75 -7.44 10.36 1.78
N PHE A 76 -8.12 9.41 2.42
CA PHE A 76 -8.68 8.24 1.78
C PHE A 76 -10.20 8.30 1.88
N SER A 77 -10.89 8.18 0.76
CA SER A 77 -12.35 8.07 0.73
C SER A 77 -12.77 6.80 0.02
N ILE A 78 -13.50 5.94 0.72
CA ILE A 78 -13.99 4.66 0.19
C ILE A 78 -14.96 4.93 -0.96
N ALA A 79 -14.78 4.24 -2.08
CA ALA A 79 -15.71 4.32 -3.20
C ALA A 79 -17.03 3.61 -2.82
N PRO A 80 -18.21 4.26 -2.91
CA PRO A 80 -19.49 3.66 -2.50
C PRO A 80 -19.78 2.32 -3.19
N ASP A 81 -19.52 2.26 -4.50
CA ASP A 81 -19.69 1.06 -5.35
C ASP A 81 -18.36 0.33 -5.59
N GLY A 82 -17.38 0.54 -4.73
CA GLY A 82 -16.03 0.01 -4.86
C GLY A 82 -15.99 -1.50 -4.74
N VAL A 83 -15.20 -2.16 -5.60
CA VAL A 83 -14.88 -3.58 -5.45
C VAL A 83 -14.14 -3.78 -4.13
N ARG A 84 -14.59 -4.75 -3.34
CA ARG A 84 -13.97 -5.14 -2.06
C ARG A 84 -13.90 -6.66 -1.97
N HIS A 85 -12.80 -7.19 -1.43
CA HIS A 85 -12.67 -8.61 -1.17
C HIS A 85 -11.58 -8.88 -0.12
N THR A 86 -11.68 -10.03 0.54
CA THR A 86 -10.71 -10.46 1.55
C THR A 86 -10.34 -11.92 1.36
N VAL A 87 -9.05 -12.15 1.08
CA VAL A 87 -8.45 -13.47 0.96
C VAL A 87 -7.81 -13.84 2.30
N SER A 88 -8.25 -14.94 2.89
CA SER A 88 -7.78 -15.41 4.19
C SER A 88 -6.87 -16.61 4.02
N LYS A 89 -5.72 -16.60 4.71
CA LYS A 89 -4.84 -17.76 4.85
C LYS A 89 -4.62 -18.04 6.33
N SER A 90 -5.06 -19.22 6.76
CA SER A 90 -4.82 -19.70 8.11
C SER A 90 -3.56 -20.56 8.14
N ARG A 91 -2.55 -20.15 8.92
CA ARG A 91 -1.39 -20.97 9.27
C ARG A 91 -1.14 -20.78 10.77
N PRO A 92 -1.34 -21.81 11.61
CA PRO A 92 -1.08 -21.68 13.04
C PRO A 92 0.30 -21.04 13.30
N PRO A 93 0.42 -20.07 14.21
CA PRO A 93 -0.62 -19.58 15.13
C PRO A 93 -1.45 -18.37 14.65
N TYR A 94 -1.40 -17.98 13.36
CA TYR A 94 -2.07 -16.78 12.84
C TYR A 94 -3.05 -17.06 11.68
N THR A 95 -4.01 -16.16 11.53
CA THR A 95 -4.74 -15.99 10.27
C THR A 95 -4.30 -14.67 9.63
N ALA A 96 -3.73 -14.76 8.43
CA ALA A 96 -3.36 -13.60 7.62
C ALA A 96 -4.47 -13.33 6.58
N ASP A 97 -5.10 -12.17 6.70
CA ASP A 97 -6.15 -11.71 5.82
C ASP A 97 -5.61 -10.59 4.93
N LEU A 98 -5.52 -10.84 3.62
CA LEU A 98 -5.29 -9.79 2.62
C LEU A 98 -6.64 -9.21 2.22
N SER A 99 -6.95 -8.04 2.76
CA SER A 99 -8.22 -7.34 2.52
C SER A 99 -8.00 -6.14 1.60
N PHE A 100 -8.84 -5.96 0.59
CA PHE A 100 -8.74 -4.82 -0.31
C PHE A 100 -10.06 -4.13 -0.62
N ILE A 101 -9.98 -2.82 -0.90
CA ILE A 101 -11.12 -1.99 -1.28
C ILE A 101 -10.70 -0.88 -2.25
N GLU A 102 -11.57 -0.54 -3.19
CA GLU A 102 -11.40 0.65 -4.03
C GLU A 102 -11.61 1.93 -3.23
N CYS A 103 -10.64 2.85 -3.32
CA CYS A 103 -10.69 4.14 -2.65
C CYS A 103 -10.14 5.26 -3.55
N ASP A 104 -10.62 6.48 -3.32
CA ASP A 104 -9.96 7.67 -3.82
C ASP A 104 -8.90 8.10 -2.79
N ASN A 105 -7.66 8.26 -3.24
CA ASN A 105 -6.55 8.75 -2.43
C ASN A 105 -6.13 10.15 -2.92
N ILE A 106 -6.00 11.07 -1.97
CA ILE A 106 -5.45 12.40 -2.18
C ILE A 106 -4.22 12.57 -1.29
N THR A 107 -3.05 12.63 -1.91
CA THR A 107 -1.77 12.95 -1.23
C THR A 107 -1.35 14.38 -1.56
N GLN A 108 -1.13 15.20 -0.55
CA GLN A 108 -0.69 16.59 -0.69
C GLN A 108 0.55 16.85 0.18
N TYR A 109 1.57 17.45 -0.43
CA TYR A 109 2.77 17.92 0.27
C TYR A 109 2.75 19.44 0.34
N PHE A 110 3.07 19.98 1.51
CA PHE A 110 3.12 21.40 1.80
C PHE A 110 4.47 21.72 2.43
N GLU A 111 4.97 22.93 2.18
CA GLU A 111 6.06 23.48 2.97
C GLU A 111 5.52 23.94 4.33
N ALA A 112 6.18 23.55 5.42
CA ALA A 112 5.68 23.78 6.77
C ALA A 112 5.60 25.28 7.12
N SER A 113 6.60 26.06 6.71
CA SER A 113 6.72 27.50 7.02
C SER A 113 5.72 28.36 6.28
N SER A 114 5.60 28.18 4.96
CA SER A 114 4.78 29.03 4.08
C SER A 114 3.39 28.48 3.82
N GLN A 115 3.11 27.22 4.23
CA GLN A 115 1.93 26.44 3.83
C GLN A 115 1.75 26.35 2.29
N LYS A 116 2.81 26.64 1.52
CA LYS A 116 2.79 26.56 0.07
C LYS A 116 2.63 25.11 -0.37
N LYS A 117 1.71 24.87 -1.29
CA LYS A 117 1.49 23.56 -1.93
C LYS A 117 2.71 23.21 -2.79
N LEU A 118 3.39 22.13 -2.46
CA LEU A 118 4.55 21.62 -3.20
C LEU A 118 4.13 20.62 -4.27
N LYS A 119 3.22 19.69 -3.92
CA LYS A 119 2.73 18.65 -4.84
C LYS A 119 1.36 18.15 -4.38
N LYS A 120 0.47 17.89 -5.34
CA LYS A 120 -0.82 17.22 -5.10
C LYS A 120 -0.96 16.06 -6.09
N LYS A 121 -1.24 14.87 -5.58
CA LYS A 121 -1.59 13.69 -6.37
C LYS A 121 -3.00 13.24 -5.97
N LYS A 122 -3.90 13.09 -6.94
CA LYS A 122 -5.23 12.49 -6.74
C LYS A 122 -5.36 11.27 -7.64
N THR A 123 -5.54 10.11 -7.05
CA THR A 123 -5.66 8.83 -7.75
C THR A 123 -6.84 8.03 -7.20
N CYS A 124 -7.50 7.30 -8.09
CA CYS A 124 -8.35 6.18 -7.70
C CYS A 124 -7.41 5.00 -7.54
N SER A 125 -7.37 4.39 -6.37
CA SER A 125 -6.42 3.35 -6.02
C SER A 125 -7.13 2.23 -5.28
N ILE A 126 -6.67 0.99 -5.43
CA ILE A 126 -7.10 -0.12 -4.60
C ILE A 126 -6.21 -0.13 -3.36
N PHE A 127 -6.80 0.02 -2.19
CA PHE A 127 -6.14 -0.07 -0.90
C PHE A 127 -6.08 -1.54 -0.47
N TYR A 128 -4.88 -2.05 -0.25
CA TYR A 128 -4.64 -3.39 0.29
C TYR A 128 -4.15 -3.27 1.73
N ALA A 129 -4.72 -4.07 2.63
CA ALA A 129 -4.31 -4.21 4.02
C ALA A 129 -3.98 -5.67 4.31
N ASN A 130 -2.78 -5.91 4.83
CA ASN A 130 -2.40 -7.20 5.43
C ASN A 130 -2.81 -7.18 6.90
N ILE A 131 -3.90 -7.87 7.23
CA ILE A 131 -4.43 -7.98 8.59
C ILE A 131 -3.95 -9.30 9.19
N LEU A 132 -3.29 -9.21 10.34
CA LEU A 132 -2.89 -10.36 11.13
C LEU A 132 -3.85 -10.51 12.30
N ASN A 133 -4.37 -11.71 12.48
CA ASN A 133 -5.20 -12.04 13.62
C ASN A 133 -4.65 -13.28 14.33
N ARG A 134 -4.72 -13.26 15.67
CA ARG A 134 -4.36 -14.35 16.56
C ARG A 134 -5.42 -14.49 17.62
N PRO A 135 -6.23 -15.56 17.59
CA PRO A 135 -7.32 -15.74 18.55
C PRO A 135 -6.82 -15.88 19.99
N ASP A 136 -5.63 -16.48 20.20
CA ASP A 136 -5.08 -16.80 21.53
C ASP A 136 -4.66 -15.57 22.36
N VAL A 137 -4.59 -14.36 21.77
CA VAL A 137 -3.99 -13.17 22.39
C VAL A 137 -4.99 -12.05 22.68
N GLN A 138 -6.22 -12.14 22.17
CA GLN A 138 -7.21 -11.06 22.29
C GLN A 138 -7.59 -10.75 23.75
N ASP A 139 -7.57 -11.77 24.62
CA ASP A 139 -7.93 -11.66 26.05
C ASP A 139 -6.77 -12.02 27.00
N ALA A 140 -5.53 -12.05 26.50
CA ALA A 140 -4.40 -12.43 27.34
C ALA A 140 -4.10 -11.35 28.40
N GLU A 141 -4.18 -11.73 29.68
CA GLU A 141 -3.69 -10.91 30.78
C GLU A 141 -2.18 -10.70 30.64
N TYR A 142 -1.77 -9.43 30.62
CA TYR A 142 -0.37 -9.05 30.67
C TYR A 142 -0.03 -8.56 32.07
N ILE A 143 1.13 -8.99 32.56
CA ILE A 143 1.64 -8.62 33.88
C ILE A 143 2.77 -7.62 33.69
N CYS A 144 2.61 -6.42 34.25
CA CYS A 144 3.65 -5.40 34.20
C CYS A 144 4.94 -5.94 34.84
N PRO A 145 6.09 -5.94 34.13
CA PRO A 145 7.34 -6.45 34.68
C PRO A 145 7.90 -5.60 35.82
N ASN A 146 7.49 -4.34 35.94
CA ASN A 146 7.97 -3.45 36.98
C ASN A 146 7.14 -3.51 38.29
N CYS A 147 5.81 -3.56 38.20
CA CYS A 147 4.94 -3.48 39.39
C CYS A 147 3.99 -4.67 39.58
N GLY A 148 3.99 -5.65 38.68
CA GLY A 148 3.11 -6.82 38.77
C GLY A 148 1.63 -6.56 38.50
N HIS A 149 1.25 -5.34 38.09
CA HIS A 149 -0.14 -5.03 37.74
C HIS A 149 -0.61 -5.88 36.55
N ARG A 150 -1.81 -6.44 36.67
CA ARG A 150 -2.43 -7.29 35.66
C ARG A 150 -3.54 -6.53 34.95
N ALA A 151 -3.46 -6.48 33.64
CA ALA A 151 -4.52 -5.92 32.80
C ALA A 151 -4.48 -6.56 31.41
N THR A 152 -5.49 -6.35 30.59
CA THR A 152 -5.47 -6.74 29.19
C THR A 152 -4.41 -5.95 28.42
N LEU A 153 -3.73 -6.56 27.44
CA LEU A 153 -2.70 -5.92 26.60
C LEU A 153 -3.07 -4.54 26.06
N ALA A 154 -4.35 -4.32 25.72
CA ALA A 154 -4.85 -3.03 25.22
C ALA A 154 -4.66 -1.86 26.20
N ILE A 155 -4.71 -2.10 27.51
CA ILE A 155 -4.63 -1.06 28.56
C ILE A 155 -3.20 -0.53 28.71
N PHE A 156 -2.21 -1.35 28.37
CA PHE A 156 -0.80 -1.00 28.54
C PHE A 156 -0.22 -0.16 27.39
N GLY A 157 -1.04 0.20 26.38
CA GLY A 157 -0.62 0.93 25.16
C GLY A 157 0.31 2.12 25.41
N ASN A 158 0.10 2.84 26.50
CA ASN A 158 0.84 4.06 26.87
C ASN A 158 1.75 3.90 28.11
N GLY A 159 2.01 2.66 28.53
CA GLY A 159 2.69 2.30 29.76
C GLY A 159 1.76 1.72 30.83
N CYS A 160 2.32 1.27 31.95
CA CYS A 160 1.52 0.71 33.03
C CYS A 160 0.60 1.77 33.67
N PRO A 161 -0.72 1.53 33.79
CA PRO A 161 -1.64 2.48 34.44
C PRO A 161 -1.34 2.68 35.94
N MET A 162 -0.71 1.70 36.59
CA MET A 162 -0.41 1.76 38.03
C MET A 162 0.92 2.45 38.34
N CYS A 163 2.00 2.08 37.66
CA CYS A 163 3.34 2.60 37.98
C CYS A 163 3.90 3.56 36.93
N GLY A 164 3.15 3.86 35.86
CA GLY A 164 3.57 4.76 34.78
C GLY A 164 4.78 4.26 33.98
N THR A 165 5.26 3.05 34.24
CA THR A 165 6.44 2.52 33.55
C THR A 165 6.09 2.23 32.10
N ARG A 166 6.81 2.92 31.21
CA ARG A 166 6.77 2.63 29.77
C ARG A 166 7.77 1.54 29.49
N PHE A 167 7.24 0.34 29.27
CA PHE A 167 8.00 -0.78 28.75
C PHE A 167 7.52 -1.04 27.33
N GLN A 168 8.44 -1.55 26.54
CA GLN A 168 8.15 -1.93 25.18
C GLN A 168 7.30 -3.21 25.17
N MET A 169 6.09 -3.10 24.62
CA MET A 169 5.12 -4.19 24.64
C MET A 169 5.23 -5.07 23.40
N LYS A 170 4.70 -6.30 23.52
CA LYS A 170 4.46 -7.16 22.37
C LYS A 170 3.25 -6.68 21.56
N GLN A 171 3.25 -7.04 20.28
CA GLN A 171 2.21 -6.75 19.31
C GLN A 171 0.80 -7.12 19.79
N ILE A 172 -0.16 -6.19 19.65
CA ILE A 172 -1.58 -6.41 19.91
C ILE A 172 -2.25 -6.94 18.62
N PHE A 173 -3.10 -7.96 18.73
CA PHE A 173 -3.85 -8.57 17.62
C PHE A 173 -5.37 -8.41 17.83
N PRO A 174 -6.19 -8.29 16.77
CA PRO A 174 -5.81 -8.20 15.36
C PRO A 174 -5.23 -6.83 14.99
N CYS A 175 -4.31 -6.81 14.03
CA CYS A 175 -3.64 -5.57 13.60
C CYS A 175 -3.34 -5.57 12.10
N VAL A 176 -3.22 -4.37 11.53
CA VAL A 176 -2.73 -4.15 10.16
C VAL A 176 -1.21 -4.09 10.19
N ALA A 177 -0.56 -5.12 9.64
CA ALA A 177 0.89 -5.24 9.59
C ALA A 177 1.51 -4.38 8.48
N ASN A 178 0.86 -4.33 7.31
CA ASN A 178 1.30 -3.50 6.19
C ASN A 178 0.11 -3.08 5.31
N PHE A 179 0.26 -1.98 4.60
CA PHE A 179 -0.69 -1.55 3.57
C PHE A 179 0.03 -1.03 2.33
N TYR A 180 -0.64 -1.10 1.20
CA TYR A 180 -0.16 -0.54 -0.07
C TYR A 180 -1.31 -0.14 -0.98
N LEU A 181 -0.99 0.73 -1.94
CA LEU A 181 -1.95 1.29 -2.89
C LEU A 181 -1.56 0.88 -4.31
N LEU A 182 -2.53 0.35 -5.05
CA LEU A 182 -2.38 0.13 -6.49
C LEU A 182 -3.26 1.12 -7.24
N ASP A 183 -2.64 2.05 -7.96
CA ASP A 183 -3.35 3.05 -8.76
C ASP A 183 -4.15 2.37 -9.90
N GLN A 184 -5.42 2.73 -10.03
CA GLN A 184 -6.28 2.23 -11.11
C GLN A 184 -6.05 3.02 -12.40
N VAL A 185 -5.97 2.28 -13.52
CA VAL A 185 -5.70 2.84 -14.85
C VAL A 185 -6.94 3.55 -15.43
N VAL A 186 -8.13 2.99 -15.21
CA VAL A 186 -9.36 3.43 -15.85
C VAL A 186 -10.27 4.11 -14.85
N LYS A 187 -10.41 5.43 -14.98
CA LYS A 187 -11.39 6.20 -14.21
C LYS A 187 -12.76 6.00 -14.86
N ARG A 188 -13.72 5.38 -14.17
CA ARG A 188 -15.11 5.24 -14.63
C ARG A 188 -15.72 6.59 -15.08
N ASN A 189 -15.31 7.69 -14.45
CA ASN A 189 -15.76 9.04 -14.76
C ASN A 189 -15.34 9.53 -16.16
N ALA A 190 -14.24 9.03 -16.73
CA ALA A 190 -13.78 9.42 -18.07
C ALA A 190 -14.78 8.97 -19.15
N MET A 191 -15.37 7.78 -18.98
CA MET A 191 -16.38 7.24 -19.88
C MET A 191 -17.68 8.05 -19.84
N ASN A 192 -18.13 8.45 -18.65
CA ASN A 192 -19.31 9.31 -18.50
C ASN A 192 -19.08 10.71 -19.10
N TRP A 193 -17.86 11.24 -19.02
CA TRP A 193 -17.50 12.50 -19.67
C TRP A 193 -17.53 12.38 -21.21
N LEU A 194 -16.98 11.30 -21.77
CA LEU A 194 -17.00 11.06 -23.22
C LEU A 194 -18.41 11.05 -23.79
N ILE A 195 -19.34 10.32 -23.14
CA ILE A 195 -20.73 10.25 -23.58
C ILE A 195 -21.38 11.64 -23.54
N LYS A 196 -21.21 12.40 -22.44
CA LYS A 196 -21.76 13.75 -22.31
C LYS A 196 -21.21 14.70 -23.38
N THR A 197 -19.90 14.68 -23.63
CA THR A 197 -19.25 15.51 -24.65
C THR A 197 -19.74 15.17 -26.05
N ALA A 198 -19.89 13.88 -26.38
CA ALA A 198 -20.42 13.45 -27.67
C ALA A 198 -21.87 13.94 -27.90
N VAL A 199 -22.73 13.85 -26.88
CA VAL A 199 -24.11 14.36 -26.95
C VAL A 199 -24.15 15.87 -27.18
N ILE A 200 -23.36 16.65 -26.43
CA ILE A 200 -23.32 18.11 -26.56
C ILE A 200 -22.88 18.52 -27.97
N LEU A 201 -21.81 17.90 -28.51
CA LEU A 201 -21.32 18.20 -29.86
C LEU A 201 -22.33 17.82 -30.94
N ALA A 202 -23.03 16.69 -30.78
CA ALA A 202 -24.07 16.27 -31.71
C ALA A 202 -25.26 17.24 -31.72
N VAL A 203 -25.66 17.77 -30.56
CA VAL A 203 -26.72 18.79 -30.48
C VAL A 203 -26.31 20.09 -31.16
N ILE A 204 -25.06 20.54 -30.96
CA ILE A 204 -24.54 21.74 -31.63
C ILE A 204 -24.56 21.56 -33.15
N LEU A 205 -24.11 20.40 -33.64
CA LEU A 205 -24.09 20.08 -35.06
C LEU A 205 -25.51 19.96 -35.66
N ALA A 206 -26.46 19.41 -34.90
CA ALA A 206 -27.86 19.36 -35.28
C ALA A 206 -28.45 20.77 -35.49
N ILE A 207 -28.21 21.67 -34.53
CA ILE A 207 -28.71 23.05 -34.58
C ILE A 207 -28.06 23.84 -35.72
N SER A 208 -26.75 23.73 -35.91
CA SER A 208 -26.04 24.45 -36.96
C SER A 208 -26.49 24.00 -38.36
N MET A 209 -26.59 22.69 -38.59
CA MET A 209 -27.00 22.14 -39.89
C MET A 209 -28.50 22.34 -40.17
N GLY A 210 -29.35 22.25 -39.13
CA GLY A 210 -30.77 22.57 -39.23
C GLY A 210 -31.03 24.04 -39.56
N SER A 211 -30.27 24.95 -38.96
CA SER A 211 -30.38 26.38 -39.23
C SER A 211 -29.88 26.73 -40.63
N TYR A 212 -28.77 26.11 -41.07
CA TYR A 212 -28.24 26.29 -42.42
C TYR A 212 -29.22 25.81 -43.49
N THR A 213 -29.82 24.63 -43.31
CA THR A 213 -30.80 24.06 -44.26
C THR A 213 -32.09 24.87 -44.31
N ALA A 214 -32.58 25.36 -43.17
CA ALA A 214 -33.72 26.29 -43.14
C ALA A 214 -33.40 27.61 -43.86
N TYR A 215 -32.19 28.15 -43.69
CA TYR A 215 -31.75 29.38 -44.35
C TYR A 215 -31.61 29.20 -45.87
N SER A 216 -30.97 28.12 -46.31
CA SER A 216 -30.78 27.85 -47.74
C SER A 216 -32.10 27.60 -48.48
N MET A 217 -33.09 27.01 -47.80
CA MET A 217 -34.40 26.73 -48.38
C MET A 217 -35.39 27.91 -48.23
N TRP A 218 -34.98 29.01 -47.58
CA TRP A 218 -35.88 30.13 -47.31
C TRP A 218 -36.35 30.86 -48.58
N SER A 219 -35.52 30.89 -49.63
CA SER A 219 -35.85 31.51 -50.92
C SER A 219 -36.65 30.62 -51.85
N ASP A 220 -36.55 29.31 -51.70
CA ASP A 220 -36.97 28.34 -52.72
C ASP A 220 -38.34 27.71 -52.41
N VAL A 221 -38.87 27.92 -51.21
CA VAL A 221 -40.06 27.24 -50.70
C VAL A 221 -41.20 28.24 -50.50
N SER A 222 -42.41 27.85 -50.92
CA SER A 222 -43.60 28.73 -50.96
C SER A 222 -44.13 29.17 -49.59
N SER A 223 -43.73 28.52 -48.50
CA SER A 223 -44.12 28.91 -47.13
C SER A 223 -42.94 28.83 -46.15
N PRO A 224 -42.72 29.85 -45.31
CA PRO A 224 -41.65 29.86 -44.30
C PRO A 224 -41.77 28.70 -43.29
N LEU A 225 -42.99 28.26 -42.98
CA LEU A 225 -43.24 27.14 -42.07
C LEU A 225 -42.69 25.81 -42.61
N LEU A 226 -42.80 25.58 -43.93
CA LEU A 226 -42.27 24.37 -44.56
C LEU A 226 -40.74 24.36 -44.55
N ALA A 227 -40.09 25.51 -44.79
CA ALA A 227 -38.63 25.65 -44.71
C ALA A 227 -38.11 25.35 -43.30
N VAL A 228 -38.80 25.85 -42.26
CA VAL A 228 -38.48 25.51 -40.86
C VAL A 228 -38.72 24.03 -40.57
N GLY A 229 -39.80 23.43 -41.07
CA GLY A 229 -40.08 22.00 -40.91
C GLY A 229 -39.00 21.10 -41.54
N ILE A 230 -38.52 21.46 -42.72
CA ILE A 230 -37.39 20.78 -43.40
C ILE A 230 -36.10 20.94 -42.59
N GLY A 231 -35.83 22.15 -42.08
CA GLY A 231 -34.67 22.41 -41.22
C GLY A 231 -34.69 21.59 -39.93
N VAL A 232 -35.86 21.41 -39.30
CA VAL A 232 -36.03 20.56 -38.12
C VAL A 232 -35.81 19.08 -38.46
N GLY A 233 -36.36 18.60 -39.57
CA GLY A 233 -36.14 17.23 -40.05
C GLY A 233 -34.66 16.96 -40.34
N ALA A 234 -33.99 17.90 -41.00
CA ALA A 234 -32.55 17.86 -41.25
C ALA A 234 -31.75 17.86 -39.95
N ALA A 235 -32.10 18.72 -38.97
CA ALA A 235 -31.42 18.77 -37.67
C ALA A 235 -31.44 17.42 -36.96
N LEU A 236 -32.57 16.70 -36.97
CA LEU A 236 -32.68 15.38 -36.34
C LEU A 236 -31.82 14.33 -37.03
N LEU A 237 -31.78 14.32 -38.37
CA LEU A 237 -30.97 13.38 -39.14
C LEU A 237 -29.47 13.64 -38.98
N TYR A 238 -29.03 14.90 -39.15
CA TYR A 238 -27.63 15.29 -38.98
C TYR A 238 -27.18 15.14 -37.52
N GLY A 239 -28.06 15.40 -36.55
CA GLY A 239 -27.80 15.16 -35.13
C GLY A 239 -27.59 13.69 -34.81
N PHE A 240 -28.43 12.79 -35.33
CA PHE A 240 -28.32 11.36 -35.09
C PHE A 240 -27.06 10.76 -35.75
N ILE A 241 -26.82 11.07 -37.02
CA ILE A 241 -25.64 10.60 -37.76
C ILE A 241 -24.37 11.20 -37.14
N GLY A 242 -24.39 12.50 -36.83
CA GLY A 242 -23.31 13.20 -36.16
C GLY A 242 -22.97 12.59 -34.81
N PHE A 243 -23.98 12.25 -34.00
CA PHE A 243 -23.77 11.54 -32.73
C PHE A 243 -23.03 10.22 -32.92
N ILE A 244 -23.47 9.39 -33.88
CA ILE A 244 -22.82 8.08 -34.14
C ILE A 244 -21.36 8.28 -34.54
N VAL A 245 -21.08 9.19 -35.49
CA VAL A 245 -19.71 9.43 -35.99
C VAL A 245 -18.82 10.01 -34.89
N ILE A 246 -19.30 11.01 -34.14
CA ILE A 246 -18.56 11.65 -33.04
C ILE A 246 -18.31 10.64 -31.91
N TYR A 247 -19.31 9.84 -31.54
CA TYR A 247 -19.17 8.81 -30.51
C TYR A 247 -18.14 7.75 -30.90
N LEU A 248 -18.21 7.21 -32.12
CA LEU A 248 -17.25 6.20 -32.60
C LEU A 248 -15.83 6.75 -32.65
N THR A 249 -15.64 7.96 -33.17
CA THR A 249 -14.31 8.58 -33.27
C THR A 249 -13.71 8.89 -31.89
N LEU A 250 -14.48 9.48 -30.97
CA LEU A 250 -14.05 9.72 -29.60
C LEU A 250 -13.80 8.40 -28.84
N SER A 251 -14.62 7.38 -29.07
CA SER A 251 -14.44 6.05 -28.47
C SER A 251 -13.14 5.42 -28.94
N ILE A 252 -12.85 5.41 -30.25
CA ILE A 252 -11.60 4.88 -30.80
C ILE A 252 -10.38 5.64 -30.25
N PHE A 253 -10.43 6.98 -30.24
CA PHE A 253 -9.35 7.80 -29.69
C PHE A 253 -9.14 7.52 -28.19
N SER A 254 -10.22 7.42 -27.42
CA SER A 254 -10.15 7.09 -25.99
C SER A 254 -9.65 5.67 -25.76
N ALA A 255 -10.01 4.70 -26.61
CA ALA A 255 -9.55 3.33 -26.52
C ALA A 255 -8.05 3.26 -26.80
N ILE A 256 -7.55 3.98 -27.80
CA ILE A 256 -6.10 4.08 -28.07
C ILE A 256 -5.38 4.72 -26.88
N PHE A 257 -5.92 5.81 -26.32
CA PHE A 257 -5.32 6.47 -25.16
C PHE A 257 -5.30 5.56 -23.91
N ILE A 258 -6.42 4.87 -23.64
CA ILE A 258 -6.53 3.90 -22.54
C ILE A 258 -5.58 2.73 -22.79
N MET A 259 -5.50 2.19 -24.00
CA MET A 259 -4.58 1.11 -24.36
C MET A 259 -3.12 1.54 -24.20
N ALA A 260 -2.74 2.73 -24.64
CA ALA A 260 -1.40 3.28 -24.44
C ALA A 260 -1.08 3.48 -22.95
N HIS A 261 -2.06 3.90 -22.15
CA HIS A 261 -1.88 4.03 -20.70
C HIS A 261 -1.81 2.67 -20.02
N LEU A 262 -2.62 1.69 -20.43
CA LEU A 262 -2.61 0.31 -19.95
C LEU A 262 -1.30 -0.38 -20.30
N THR A 263 -0.74 -0.20 -21.50
CA THR A 263 0.55 -0.78 -21.87
C THR A 263 1.69 -0.14 -21.08
N SER A 264 1.68 1.18 -20.92
CA SER A 264 2.64 1.88 -20.05
C SER A 264 2.56 1.38 -18.61
N GLN A 265 1.35 1.29 -18.04
CA GLN A 265 1.17 0.78 -16.69
C GLN A 265 1.53 -0.71 -16.58
N ALA A 266 1.15 -1.55 -17.53
CA ALA A 266 1.49 -2.97 -17.57
C ALA A 266 3.00 -3.19 -17.57
N ILE A 267 3.76 -2.40 -18.34
CA ILE A 267 5.23 -2.41 -18.28
C ILE A 267 5.70 -2.02 -16.87
N THR A 268 5.12 -0.97 -16.28
CA THR A 268 5.53 -0.57 -14.93
C THR A 268 5.16 -1.58 -13.84
N THR A 269 4.07 -2.34 -13.99
CA THR A 269 3.58 -3.33 -13.01
C THR A 269 4.03 -4.75 -13.32
N ALA A 270 4.61 -5.02 -14.49
CA ALA A 270 5.12 -6.34 -14.88
C ALA A 270 6.12 -6.89 -13.86
N ASP A 271 6.98 -6.02 -13.33
CA ASP A 271 7.96 -6.42 -12.31
C ASP A 271 7.27 -6.93 -11.03
N VAL A 272 6.24 -6.22 -10.56
CA VAL A 272 5.44 -6.56 -9.37
C VAL A 272 4.65 -7.83 -9.62
N ALA A 273 4.08 -8.01 -10.81
CA ALA A 273 3.41 -9.24 -11.20
C ALA A 273 4.38 -10.43 -11.20
N SER A 274 5.58 -10.25 -11.76
CA SER A 274 6.64 -11.28 -11.73
C SER A 274 7.08 -11.61 -10.30
N ALA A 275 7.13 -10.61 -9.42
CA ALA A 275 7.46 -10.77 -8.02
C ALA A 275 6.41 -11.61 -7.29
N SER A 276 5.13 -11.35 -7.53
CA SER A 276 4.03 -12.12 -6.94
C SER A 276 4.08 -13.60 -7.31
N LEU A 277 4.62 -13.97 -8.48
CA LEU A 277 4.80 -15.37 -8.87
C LEU A 277 5.87 -16.09 -8.04
N THR A 278 6.85 -15.34 -7.51
CA THR A 278 7.93 -15.90 -6.70
C THR A 278 7.55 -16.14 -5.23
N LYS A 279 6.38 -15.65 -4.80
CA LYS A 279 5.87 -15.81 -3.43
C LYS A 279 5.84 -17.27 -2.98
N ASN A 280 5.25 -18.15 -3.79
CA ASN A 280 5.16 -19.57 -3.47
C ASN A 280 6.54 -20.25 -3.48
N ALA A 281 7.46 -19.80 -4.35
CA ALA A 281 8.82 -20.31 -4.38
C ALA A 281 9.58 -19.95 -3.09
N LEU A 282 9.46 -18.70 -2.62
CA LEU A 282 10.04 -18.28 -1.34
C LEU A 282 9.44 -19.07 -0.17
N SER A 283 8.11 -19.15 -0.08
CA SER A 283 7.45 -19.90 1.00
C SER A 283 7.92 -21.34 1.05
N LYS A 284 7.97 -22.03 -0.10
CA LYS A 284 8.44 -23.43 -0.18
C LYS A 284 9.94 -23.58 0.16
N ALA A 285 10.74 -22.57 -0.15
CA ALA A 285 12.16 -22.57 0.18
C ALA A 285 12.37 -22.37 1.68
N MET A 286 11.61 -21.48 2.30
CA MET A 286 11.65 -21.16 3.74
C MET A 286 11.06 -22.28 4.61
N GLU A 287 10.02 -22.97 4.16
CA GLU A 287 9.37 -24.09 4.88
C GLU A 287 10.35 -25.20 5.29
N ARG A 288 11.51 -25.32 4.62
CA ARG A 288 12.55 -26.30 4.98
C ARG A 288 13.31 -25.95 6.25
N PHE A 289 13.37 -24.67 6.58
CA PHE A 289 14.12 -24.13 7.72
C PHE A 289 13.19 -23.67 8.83
N ASP A 290 12.04 -23.13 8.44
CA ASP A 290 11.00 -22.65 9.33
C ASP A 290 9.63 -23.17 8.82
N PRO A 291 9.15 -24.30 9.36
CA PRO A 291 7.87 -24.89 8.97
C PRO A 291 6.66 -23.97 9.19
N GLU A 292 6.77 -23.02 10.13
CA GLU A 292 5.70 -22.08 10.47
C GLU A 292 5.84 -20.74 9.71
N PHE A 293 6.75 -20.66 8.73
CA PHE A 293 6.99 -19.45 7.95
C PHE A 293 5.71 -18.89 7.30
N SER A 294 5.52 -17.58 7.47
CA SER A 294 4.44 -16.79 6.88
C SER A 294 5.02 -15.70 6.00
N TYR A 295 4.74 -15.77 4.69
CA TYR A 295 5.23 -14.78 3.73
C TYR A 295 4.68 -13.39 4.04
N GLU A 296 3.39 -13.29 4.35
CA GLU A 296 2.71 -12.03 4.61
C GLU A 296 3.30 -11.29 5.83
N LEU A 297 3.69 -12.04 6.86
CA LEU A 297 4.40 -11.47 8.02
C LEU A 297 5.82 -11.06 7.65
N PHE A 298 6.56 -11.95 6.98
CA PHE A 298 7.92 -11.70 6.55
C PHE A 298 8.03 -10.46 5.64
N GLU A 299 7.12 -10.30 4.67
CA GLU A 299 7.03 -9.12 3.81
C GLU A 299 6.82 -7.84 4.63
N GLY A 300 5.94 -7.88 5.63
CA GLY A 300 5.75 -6.77 6.57
C GLY A 300 7.03 -6.42 7.34
N LYS A 301 7.74 -7.44 7.85
CA LYS A 301 9.03 -7.27 8.55
C LYS A 301 10.09 -6.65 7.66
N VAL A 302 10.28 -7.17 6.44
CA VAL A 302 11.28 -6.61 5.50
C VAL A 302 10.97 -5.15 5.18
N MET A 303 9.70 -4.79 5.02
CA MET A 303 9.29 -3.40 4.84
C MET A 303 9.57 -2.53 6.07
N SER A 304 9.33 -3.05 7.27
CA SER A 304 9.65 -2.39 8.55
C SER A 304 11.15 -2.09 8.65
N LEU A 305 12.00 -3.12 8.41
CA LEU A 305 13.47 -2.98 8.40
C LEU A 305 13.92 -1.95 7.37
N PHE A 306 13.42 -2.02 6.13
CA PHE A 306 13.77 -1.06 5.08
C PHE A 306 13.42 0.38 5.48
N ARG A 307 12.20 0.60 6.00
CA ARG A 307 11.75 1.93 6.44
C ARG A 307 12.62 2.46 7.58
N ALA A 308 12.93 1.63 8.57
CA ALA A 308 13.79 2.02 9.68
C ALA A 308 15.19 2.45 9.19
N ILE A 309 15.81 1.69 8.28
CA ILE A 309 17.12 2.03 7.69
C ILE A 309 17.02 3.31 6.85
N ALA A 310 15.96 3.45 6.06
CA ALA A 310 15.79 4.57 5.15
C ALA A 310 15.60 5.90 5.90
N PHE A 311 14.81 5.90 6.98
CA PHE A 311 14.56 7.09 7.79
C PHE A 311 15.53 7.30 8.95
N SER A 312 16.43 6.36 9.23
CA SER A 312 17.47 6.59 10.22
C SER A 312 18.40 7.74 9.81
N GLU A 313 18.77 8.57 10.79
CA GLU A 313 19.80 9.60 10.66
C GLU A 313 21.20 8.96 10.79
N ASP A 314 21.33 7.99 11.69
CA ASP A 314 22.57 7.24 11.92
C ASP A 314 22.37 5.75 11.62
N ARG A 315 23.03 5.29 10.56
CA ARG A 315 22.98 3.89 10.10
C ARG A 315 24.14 3.05 10.64
N THR A 316 25.10 3.66 11.32
CA THR A 316 26.31 2.97 11.80
C THR A 316 26.05 2.17 13.08
N ASN A 317 25.13 2.62 13.92
CA ASN A 317 24.84 2.02 15.23
C ASN A 317 23.55 1.18 15.28
N MET A 318 22.97 0.85 14.12
CA MET A 318 21.71 0.10 14.07
C MET A 318 21.92 -1.40 14.29
N SER A 319 21.14 -2.07 15.15
CA SER A 319 21.22 -3.55 15.24
C SER A 319 20.69 -4.25 13.99
N ILE A 320 19.79 -3.59 13.26
CA ILE A 320 19.14 -4.12 12.05
C ILE A 320 19.96 -4.00 10.77
N TYR A 321 21.07 -3.27 10.80
CA TYR A 321 21.83 -2.97 9.60
C TYR A 321 23.34 -3.18 9.81
N ARG A 322 23.96 -3.88 8.85
CA ARG A 322 25.41 -4.17 8.81
C ARG A 322 26.05 -3.79 7.47
N GLY A 323 25.28 -3.16 6.58
CA GLY A 323 25.75 -2.75 5.26
C GLY A 323 26.47 -1.40 5.27
N ASP A 324 26.70 -0.85 4.07
CA ASP A 324 27.27 0.47 3.90
C ASP A 324 26.33 1.56 4.48
N PRO A 325 26.77 2.36 5.47
CA PRO A 325 25.93 3.41 6.05
C PRO A 325 25.63 4.55 5.06
N ASN A 326 26.46 4.75 4.04
CA ASN A 326 26.33 5.84 3.07
C ASN A 326 25.49 5.43 1.86
N ILE A 327 24.17 5.32 2.06
CA ILE A 327 23.24 5.04 0.97
C ILE A 327 22.84 6.36 0.30
N GLU A 328 23.20 6.49 -0.98
CA GLU A 328 22.94 7.68 -1.78
C GLU A 328 21.44 8.08 -1.75
N ASP A 329 21.18 9.38 -1.69
CA ASP A 329 19.85 10.01 -1.74
C ASP A 329 18.89 9.78 -0.56
N PHE A 330 19.18 8.86 0.37
CA PHE A 330 18.28 8.56 1.50
C PHE A 330 18.11 9.74 2.46
N ASP A 331 19.11 10.62 2.56
CA ASP A 331 19.02 11.80 3.42
C ASP A 331 17.97 12.80 2.92
N ASN A 332 17.62 12.77 1.64
CA ASN A 332 16.57 13.62 1.05
C ASN A 332 15.24 12.88 0.89
N LEU A 333 15.18 11.60 1.27
CA LEU A 333 13.97 10.79 1.23
C LEU A 333 13.00 11.29 2.31
N ILE A 334 11.76 11.54 1.91
CA ILE A 334 10.69 12.02 2.79
C ILE A 334 9.51 11.07 2.87
N ASP A 335 9.35 10.14 1.92
CA ASP A 335 8.19 9.25 1.89
C ASP A 335 8.50 7.97 1.09
N ILE A 336 7.87 6.85 1.47
CA ILE A 336 8.08 5.52 0.88
C ILE A 336 6.72 4.82 0.78
N ASP A 337 6.27 4.57 -0.45
CA ASP A 337 5.09 3.74 -0.73
C ASP A 337 5.50 2.37 -1.30
N TYR A 338 5.04 1.31 -0.65
CA TYR A 338 5.25 -0.06 -1.13
C TYR A 338 4.34 -0.38 -2.31
N ARG A 339 4.83 -1.13 -3.31
CA ARG A 339 4.07 -1.46 -4.53
C ARG A 339 3.36 -2.82 -4.48
N GLY A 340 3.37 -3.49 -3.33
CA GLY A 340 2.54 -4.68 -3.07
C GLY A 340 3.14 -6.03 -3.46
N ALA A 341 4.42 -6.09 -3.85
CA ALA A 341 5.11 -7.37 -3.99
C ALA A 341 6.62 -7.24 -3.75
N MET A 342 7.21 -8.36 -3.33
CA MET A 342 8.65 -8.54 -3.17
C MET A 342 9.09 -9.75 -3.99
N LYS A 343 10.14 -9.60 -4.79
CA LYS A 343 10.67 -10.67 -5.63
C LYS A 343 11.74 -11.45 -4.90
N TYR A 344 11.56 -12.75 -4.80
CA TYR A 344 12.61 -13.66 -4.36
C TYR A 344 13.66 -13.83 -5.46
N LEU A 345 14.93 -13.59 -5.12
CA LEU A 345 16.05 -13.68 -6.06
C LEU A 345 16.89 -14.93 -5.79
N ASN A 346 17.39 -15.09 -4.57
CA ASN A 346 18.24 -16.22 -4.20
C ASN A 346 18.22 -16.46 -2.69
N MET A 347 18.56 -17.68 -2.28
CA MET A 347 18.77 -18.05 -0.89
C MET A 347 19.86 -19.11 -0.80
N HIS A 348 20.80 -18.94 0.13
CA HIS A 348 21.89 -19.87 0.36
C HIS A 348 22.32 -19.83 1.82
N ILE A 349 23.05 -20.87 2.25
CA ILE A 349 23.63 -20.95 3.59
C ILE A 349 25.10 -20.55 3.47
N GLN A 350 25.55 -19.65 4.34
CA GLN A 350 26.96 -19.31 4.51
C GLN A 350 27.55 -20.00 5.75
N ASP A 351 28.88 -19.93 5.87
CA ASP A 351 29.62 -20.42 7.02
C ASP A 351 29.02 -19.91 8.34
N ASN A 352 29.11 -20.73 9.39
CA ASN A 352 28.53 -20.46 10.70
C ASN A 352 26.97 -20.48 10.74
N ASN A 353 26.31 -21.33 9.94
CA ASN A 353 24.85 -21.53 9.93
C ASN A 353 24.04 -20.23 9.69
N ASN A 354 24.55 -19.34 8.87
CA ASN A 354 23.85 -18.12 8.48
C ASN A 354 23.02 -18.38 7.22
N LEU A 355 21.69 -18.23 7.33
CA LEU A 355 20.79 -18.22 6.19
C LEU A 355 20.82 -16.83 5.56
N VAL A 356 21.23 -16.76 4.30
CA VAL A 356 21.30 -15.52 3.53
C VAL A 356 20.19 -15.55 2.48
N LEU A 357 19.38 -14.50 2.49
CA LEU A 357 18.22 -14.36 1.62
C LEU A 357 18.32 -13.04 0.86
N LEU A 358 18.27 -13.12 -0.47
CA LEU A 358 18.29 -11.98 -1.36
C LEU A 358 16.89 -11.77 -1.95
N VAL A 359 16.34 -10.58 -1.69
CA VAL A 359 15.02 -10.16 -2.17
C VAL A 359 15.10 -8.81 -2.87
N ARG A 360 14.16 -8.53 -3.76
CA ARG A 360 13.99 -7.22 -4.39
C ARG A 360 12.66 -6.60 -3.98
N LEU A 361 12.73 -5.40 -3.41
CA LEU A 361 11.58 -4.56 -3.12
C LEU A 361 11.26 -3.63 -4.30
N TYR A 362 9.98 -3.37 -4.51
CA TYR A 362 9.47 -2.43 -5.50
C TYR A 362 8.77 -1.28 -4.79
N LEU A 363 9.30 -0.06 -4.92
CA LEU A 363 8.88 1.09 -4.13
C LEU A 363 8.60 2.32 -5.00
N PHE A 364 7.73 3.19 -4.50
CA PHE A 364 7.75 4.60 -4.87
C PHE A 364 8.41 5.38 -3.76
N THR A 365 9.56 5.97 -4.06
CA THR A 365 10.33 6.79 -3.13
C THR A 365 10.11 8.26 -3.49
N THR A 366 9.81 9.07 -2.48
CA THR A 366 9.60 10.50 -2.67
C THR A 366 10.69 11.28 -1.97
N TYR A 367 11.34 12.14 -2.73
CA TYR A 367 12.47 12.96 -2.31
C TYR A 367 12.08 14.42 -2.26
N TYR A 368 12.60 15.14 -1.27
CA TYR A 368 12.54 16.58 -1.18
C TYR A 368 13.93 17.17 -1.45
N LYS A 369 14.08 17.84 -2.59
CA LYS A 369 15.34 18.46 -3.02
C LYS A 369 15.05 19.84 -3.59
N ASN A 370 15.77 20.86 -3.10
CA ASN A 370 15.70 22.24 -3.60
C ASN A 370 14.26 22.79 -3.70
N GLY A 371 13.44 22.60 -2.67
CA GLY A 371 12.06 23.07 -2.64
C GLY A 371 11.09 22.30 -3.53
N LYS A 372 11.50 21.16 -4.11
CA LYS A 372 10.68 20.33 -5.00
C LYS A 372 10.51 18.92 -4.45
N VAL A 373 9.29 18.40 -4.58
CA VAL A 373 8.93 17.02 -4.22
C VAL A 373 8.90 16.16 -5.48
N VAL A 374 9.80 15.18 -5.58
CA VAL A 374 9.94 14.29 -6.74
C VAL A 374 9.70 12.85 -6.29
N THR A 375 8.79 12.14 -6.96
CA THR A 375 8.52 10.72 -6.69
C THR A 375 9.14 9.90 -7.81
N LYS A 376 9.91 8.87 -7.46
CA LYS A 376 10.56 7.96 -8.39
C LYS A 376 10.05 6.54 -8.17
N LYS A 377 9.95 5.76 -9.25
CA LYS A 377 9.79 4.30 -9.18
C LYS A 377 11.20 3.73 -9.01
N GLU A 378 11.45 3.07 -7.88
CA GLU A 378 12.77 2.53 -7.54
C GLU A 378 12.63 1.10 -7.01
N ASP A 379 13.64 0.29 -7.31
CA ASP A 379 13.73 -1.08 -6.83
C ASP A 379 14.96 -1.18 -5.92
N PHE A 380 14.91 -2.03 -4.90
CA PHE A 380 16.03 -2.22 -3.98
C PHE A 380 16.28 -3.70 -3.75
N ASN A 381 17.49 -4.16 -4.01
CA ASN A 381 17.98 -5.47 -3.61
C ASN A 381 18.40 -5.43 -2.14
N ILE A 382 17.78 -6.27 -1.33
CA ILE A 382 18.04 -6.39 0.11
C ILE A 382 18.64 -7.76 0.38
N THR A 383 19.80 -7.78 1.02
CA THR A 383 20.43 -8.98 1.55
C THR A 383 20.08 -9.09 3.03
N LEU A 384 19.27 -10.10 3.37
CA LEU A 384 18.84 -10.42 4.72
C LEU A 384 19.63 -11.61 5.23
N VAL A 385 20.02 -11.57 6.50
CA VAL A 385 20.75 -12.65 7.17
C VAL A 385 20.08 -12.97 8.50
N LYS A 386 19.96 -14.26 8.80
CA LYS A 386 19.45 -14.80 10.06
C LYS A 386 20.16 -16.11 10.38
N LYS A 387 20.37 -16.41 11.66
CA LYS A 387 20.89 -17.73 12.08
C LYS A 387 19.83 -18.81 11.84
N LEU A 388 20.24 -19.99 11.37
CA LEU A 388 19.31 -21.13 11.19
C LEU A 388 18.66 -21.59 12.50
N THR A 389 19.29 -21.32 13.64
CA THR A 389 18.74 -21.61 14.98
C THR A 389 17.68 -20.60 15.43
N ALA A 390 17.62 -19.43 14.79
CA ALA A 390 16.66 -18.40 15.13
C ALA A 390 15.29 -18.81 14.58
N GLN A 391 14.35 -19.12 15.47
CA GLN A 391 12.97 -19.41 15.08
C GLN A 391 12.18 -18.13 14.91
N GLU A 392 11.15 -18.15 14.07
CA GLU A 392 10.26 -17.00 13.90
C GLU A 392 9.46 -16.77 15.19
N ASN A 393 9.74 -15.66 15.86
CA ASN A 393 8.93 -15.25 17.02
C ASN A 393 7.88 -14.25 16.56
N TYR A 394 6.63 -14.71 16.50
CA TYR A 394 5.55 -13.92 15.93
C TYR A 394 5.02 -12.79 16.82
N GLY A 395 5.35 -12.80 18.11
CA GLY A 395 5.08 -11.70 19.04
C GLY A 395 6.28 -10.79 19.24
N PHE A 396 7.38 -11.03 18.52
CA PHE A 396 8.58 -10.21 18.57
C PHE A 396 8.35 -8.92 17.80
N SER A 397 8.50 -7.80 18.50
CA SER A 397 8.84 -6.55 17.88
C SER A 397 10.28 -6.25 18.30
N ILE A 398 11.08 -5.81 17.35
CA ILE A 398 12.43 -5.33 17.66
C ILE A 398 12.42 -4.07 18.55
N HIS A 399 11.28 -3.39 18.57
CA HIS A 399 10.95 -2.38 19.57
C HIS A 399 10.50 -2.99 20.88
N ALA A 400 10.91 -4.20 21.26
CA ALA A 400 10.60 -4.83 22.54
C ALA A 400 11.52 -6.03 22.80
N VAL A 401 12.82 -5.78 22.96
CA VAL A 401 13.80 -6.85 23.25
C VAL A 401 14.22 -6.86 24.71
N ASN A 402 14.66 -8.02 25.19
CA ASN A 402 15.22 -8.18 26.52
C ASN A 402 16.68 -8.61 26.42
N CYS A 403 17.57 -7.93 27.15
CA CYS A 403 18.97 -8.32 27.22
C CYS A 403 19.11 -9.70 27.87
N LYS A 404 19.78 -10.65 27.20
CA LYS A 404 20.04 -11.99 27.75
C LYS A 404 20.86 -11.97 29.05
N THR A 405 21.70 -10.95 29.25
CA THR A 405 22.60 -10.84 30.41
C THR A 405 21.95 -10.15 31.61
N CYS A 406 21.32 -8.99 31.41
CA CYS A 406 20.78 -8.18 32.52
C CYS A 406 19.25 -8.13 32.57
N ALA A 407 18.56 -8.81 31.65
CA ALA A 407 17.10 -8.82 31.50
C ALA A 407 16.43 -7.46 31.23
N ALA A 408 17.21 -6.37 31.12
CA ALA A 408 16.69 -5.04 30.80
C ALA A 408 15.99 -5.05 29.43
N SER A 409 14.84 -4.36 29.37
CA SER A 409 14.09 -4.16 28.13
C SER A 409 14.52 -2.86 27.44
N PHE A 410 14.75 -2.89 26.13
CA PHE A 410 15.19 -1.73 25.36
C PHE A 410 14.81 -1.83 23.88
N ASP A 411 14.81 -0.70 23.18
CA ASP A 411 14.64 -0.65 21.71
C ASP A 411 15.93 -1.12 21.04
N ALA A 412 15.91 -2.28 20.39
CA ALA A 412 17.09 -2.78 19.73
C ALA A 412 17.41 -2.06 18.42
N MET A 413 16.46 -1.37 17.75
CA MET A 413 16.65 -0.93 16.36
C MET A 413 17.94 -0.11 16.14
N HIS A 414 18.24 0.79 17.06
CA HIS A 414 19.32 1.78 16.93
C HIS A 414 20.48 1.58 17.91
N VAL A 415 20.63 0.39 18.49
CA VAL A 415 21.72 0.09 19.43
C VAL A 415 22.37 -1.25 19.12
N LEU A 416 23.70 -1.28 19.07
CA LEU A 416 24.48 -2.52 18.94
C LEU A 416 24.78 -3.20 20.29
N GLN A 417 24.53 -2.50 21.39
CA GLN A 417 24.84 -2.93 22.73
C GLN A 417 23.67 -2.62 23.66
N CYS A 418 23.49 -3.44 24.69
CA CYS A 418 22.51 -3.17 25.73
C CYS A 418 22.83 -1.84 26.42
N PRO A 419 21.88 -0.88 26.47
CA PRO A 419 22.11 0.42 27.11
C PRO A 419 22.42 0.33 28.62
N THR A 420 22.00 -0.76 29.28
CA THR A 420 22.14 -0.92 30.72
C THR A 420 23.46 -1.59 31.12
N CYS A 421 23.89 -2.64 30.41
CA CYS A 421 25.06 -3.43 30.80
C CYS A 421 26.18 -3.46 29.75
N GLY A 422 26.01 -2.81 28.60
CA GLY A 422 27.02 -2.73 27.52
C GLY A 422 27.26 -4.03 26.77
N THR A 423 26.53 -5.12 27.07
CA THR A 423 26.69 -6.39 26.35
C THR A 423 26.32 -6.21 24.87
N PRO A 424 27.15 -6.68 23.92
CA PRO A 424 26.80 -6.70 22.50
C PRO A 424 25.47 -7.43 22.25
N TYR A 425 24.64 -6.85 21.38
CA TYR A 425 23.36 -7.39 20.99
C TYR A 425 23.42 -7.88 19.53
N HIS A 426 23.36 -9.19 19.35
CA HIS A 426 23.42 -9.85 18.05
C HIS A 426 22.01 -10.25 17.60
N LEU A 427 21.36 -9.35 16.87
CA LEU A 427 19.99 -9.56 16.39
C LEU A 427 19.89 -10.76 15.44
N GLU A 428 20.96 -11.12 14.73
CA GLU A 428 21.01 -12.25 13.81
C GLU A 428 20.66 -13.59 14.48
N GLU A 429 20.82 -13.69 15.81
CA GLU A 429 20.46 -14.86 16.61
C GLU A 429 18.96 -14.97 16.90
N GLU A 430 18.20 -13.90 16.70
CA GLU A 430 16.78 -13.81 17.08
C GLU A 430 15.88 -13.49 15.87
N ASP A 431 16.32 -12.62 14.95
CA ASP A 431 15.54 -12.22 13.78
C ASP A 431 16.45 -11.82 12.59
N TRP A 432 15.83 -11.34 11.51
CA TRP A 432 16.47 -10.92 10.28
C TRP A 432 17.22 -9.58 10.44
N VAL A 433 18.45 -9.55 9.93
CA VAL A 433 19.30 -8.35 9.84
C VAL A 433 19.62 -8.06 8.37
N VAL A 434 19.61 -6.78 8.00
CA VAL A 434 19.97 -6.34 6.65
C VAL A 434 21.49 -6.14 6.56
N TYR A 435 22.16 -6.96 5.75
CA TYR A 435 23.60 -6.87 5.50
C TYR A 435 23.95 -6.09 4.23
N GLY A 436 22.97 -5.88 3.34
CA GLY A 436 23.20 -5.17 2.11
C GLY A 436 21.94 -4.53 1.59
N LEU A 437 22.07 -3.29 1.17
CA LEU A 437 21.03 -2.55 0.48
C LEU A 437 21.61 -1.93 -0.78
N LYS A 438 21.12 -2.35 -1.94
CA LYS A 438 21.56 -1.84 -3.25
C LYS A 438 20.36 -1.46 -4.09
N ARG A 439 20.43 -0.31 -4.73
CA ARG A 439 19.43 0.16 -5.70
C ARG A 439 19.52 -0.59 -7.02
#